data_AF-A0A7T5RP92-F1
#
_entry.id   AF-A0A7T5RP92-F1
#
_cell.length_a   1.000
_cell.length_b   1.000
_cell.length_c   1.000
_cell.angle_alpha   90.00
_cell.angle_beta   90.00
_cell.angle_gamma   90.00
#
_symmetry.space_group_name_H-M   'P 1'
#
loop_
_entity.id
_entity.type
_entity.pdbx_description
1 polymer ?
#
loop_
_entity_poly.entity_id
_entity_poly.type
_entity_poly.pdbx_seq_one_letter_code
_entity_poly.pdbx_strand_id
1 'polypeptide(L)' 'MIKLPKVKYKTKKRVGRGHGSGKGAHTAGRGQKGQKAREKVHILFEGLKVKKSLIKRLPKLRGKGKFKAKKKK' A
#
# COMPACT_ATOMS: atom_id res chain seq x y z
N MET A 1 32.24 3.23 9.15
CA MET A 1 31.19 3.48 10.16
C MET A 1 30.42 2.19 10.40
N ILE A 2 30.59 1.55 11.56
CA ILE A 2 30.02 0.22 11.85
C ILE A 2 28.54 0.37 12.18
N LYS A 3 27.66 -0.25 11.39
CA LYS A 3 26.21 -0.23 11.60
C LYS A 3 25.84 -1.30 12.62
N LEU A 4 25.62 -0.89 13.87
CA LEU A 4 25.26 -1.79 14.96
C LEU A 4 23.87 -2.43 14.73
N PRO A 5 23.68 -3.72 15.07
CA PRO A 5 22.39 -4.40 14.96
C PRO A 5 21.41 -3.89 16.03
N LYS A 6 20.12 -3.86 15.66
CA LYS A 6 19.08 -3.32 16.53
C LYS A 6 18.59 -4.39 17.51
N VAL A 7 18.74 -4.14 18.81
CA VAL A 7 18.43 -5.11 19.88
C VAL A 7 16.92 -5.22 20.18
N LYS A 8 16.16 -4.13 20.05
CA LYS A 8 14.71 -4.10 20.32
C LYS A 8 13.89 -3.75 19.07
N TYR A 9 12.88 -4.57 18.80
CA TYR A 9 11.93 -4.39 17.70
C TYR A 9 10.58 -3.87 18.20
N LYS A 10 9.92 -3.04 17.40
CA LYS A 10 8.55 -2.60 17.70
C LYS A 10 7.56 -3.73 17.40
N THR A 11 6.64 -3.97 18.31
CA THR A 11 5.58 -4.97 18.12
C THR A 11 4.52 -4.48 17.13
N LYS A 12 3.86 -5.43 16.45
CA LYS A 12 2.75 -5.10 15.53
C LYS A 12 1.56 -4.58 16.34
N LYS A 13 0.96 -3.49 15.87
CA LYS A 13 -0.27 -2.95 16.48
C LYS A 13 -1.45 -3.88 16.20
N ARG A 14 -2.08 -4.42 17.26
CA ARG A 14 -3.31 -5.21 17.17
C ARG A 14 -4.51 -4.28 17.12
N VAL A 15 -5.26 -4.32 16.03
CA VAL A 15 -6.45 -3.46 15.81
C VAL A 15 -7.69 -4.13 16.42
N GLY A 16 -8.67 -3.36 16.89
CA GLY A 16 -9.91 -3.90 17.44
C GLY A 16 -9.76 -4.56 18.83
N ARG A 17 -8.91 -4.01 19.70
CA ARG A 17 -8.64 -4.50 21.06
C ARG A 17 -8.95 -3.45 22.12
N GLY A 18 -10.16 -2.88 22.08
CA GLY A 18 -10.63 -1.88 23.04
C GLY A 18 -10.05 -0.47 22.85
N HIS A 19 -10.71 0.51 23.48
CA HIS A 19 -10.36 1.92 23.30
C HIS A 19 -8.93 2.27 23.77
N GLY A 20 -8.49 1.69 24.90
CA GLY A 20 -7.13 1.89 25.44
C GLY A 20 -5.99 1.43 24.53
N SER A 21 -6.27 0.64 23.48
CA SER A 21 -5.28 0.24 22.47
C SER A 21 -5.00 1.34 21.43
N GLY A 22 -5.79 2.41 21.40
CA GLY A 22 -5.66 3.54 20.47
C GLY A 22 -6.04 3.24 19.01
N LYS A 23 -6.23 1.98 18.61
CA LYS A 23 -6.94 1.57 17.37
C LYS A 23 -7.92 0.41 17.62
N GLY A 24 -8.44 0.31 18.83
CA GLY A 24 -9.43 -0.71 19.19
C GLY A 24 -10.83 -0.18 19.45
N ALA A 25 -11.07 1.11 19.22
CA ALA A 25 -12.39 1.73 19.25
C ALA A 25 -13.30 1.20 18.13
N HIS A 26 -14.59 1.53 18.20
CA HIS A 26 -15.66 1.08 17.29
C HIS A 26 -15.33 1.13 15.79
N THR A 27 -14.52 2.09 15.33
CA THR A 27 -14.19 2.26 13.92
C THR A 27 -12.88 1.59 13.50
N ALA A 28 -12.11 1.01 14.42
CA ALA A 28 -10.84 0.33 14.14
C ALA A 28 -9.85 1.14 13.26
N GLY A 29 -9.97 2.48 13.26
CA GLY A 29 -9.19 3.39 12.41
C GLY A 29 -9.61 3.42 10.92
N ARG A 30 -10.77 2.86 10.56
CA ARG A 30 -11.32 2.87 9.19
C ARG A 30 -12.35 3.98 8.94
N GLY A 31 -12.74 4.72 9.97
CA GLY A 31 -13.85 5.68 9.93
C GLY A 31 -15.22 5.03 10.17
N GLN A 32 -16.28 5.83 10.20
CA GLN A 32 -17.63 5.35 10.57
C GLN A 32 -18.42 4.75 9.40
N LYS A 33 -18.36 5.39 8.23
CA LYS A 33 -19.13 5.01 7.03
C LYS A 33 -18.31 5.26 5.76
N GLY A 34 -18.82 4.80 4.62
CA GLY A 34 -18.20 4.97 3.30
C GLY A 34 -17.47 3.73 2.78
N GLN A 35 -17.06 3.79 1.51
CA GLN A 35 -16.47 2.63 0.83
C GLN A 35 -15.18 2.13 1.50
N LYS A 36 -14.30 3.03 1.98
CA LYS A 36 -13.05 2.65 2.66
C LYS A 36 -13.26 1.97 4.03
N ALA A 37 -14.43 2.15 4.65
CA ALA A 37 -14.77 1.48 5.89
C ALA A 37 -15.28 0.05 5.67
N ARG A 38 -15.97 -0.18 4.54
CA ARG A 38 -16.66 -1.45 4.20
C ARG A 38 -15.85 -2.34 3.27
N GLU A 39 -15.12 -1.74 2.32
CA GLU A 39 -14.49 -2.41 1.18
C GLU A 39 -13.04 -1.98 0.99
N LYS A 40 -12.34 -2.71 0.11
CA LYS A 40 -10.99 -2.39 -0.33
C LYS A 40 -11.04 -1.78 -1.73
N VAL A 41 -10.68 -0.51 -1.82
CA VAL A 41 -10.53 0.19 -3.09
C VAL A 41 -9.14 -0.11 -3.67
N HIS A 42 -9.06 -0.35 -4.98
CA HIS A 42 -7.80 -0.62 -5.65
C HIS A 42 -6.82 0.56 -5.52
N ILE A 43 -5.53 0.28 -5.29
CA ILE A 43 -4.53 1.32 -4.98
C ILE A 43 -4.37 2.37 -6.09
N LEU A 44 -4.57 1.95 -7.34
CA LEU A 44 -4.44 2.80 -8.54
C LEU A 44 -5.76 3.51 -8.93
N PHE A 45 -6.82 3.34 -8.15
CA PHE A 45 -8.11 3.94 -8.46
C PHE A 45 -8.14 5.41 -8.01
N GLU A 46 -8.35 6.30 -8.96
CA GLU A 46 -8.42 7.76 -8.74
C GLU A 46 -9.86 8.30 -8.66
N GLY A 47 -10.88 7.43 -8.66
CA GLY A 47 -12.29 7.86 -8.75
C GLY A 47 -12.82 7.98 -10.19
N LEU A 48 -11.98 7.77 -11.20
CA LEU A 48 -12.31 7.88 -12.61
C LEU A 48 -12.15 6.52 -13.33
N LYS A 49 -12.86 6.36 -14.46
CA LYS A 49 -12.79 5.16 -15.31
C LYS A 49 -11.33 4.83 -15.65
N VAL A 50 -10.99 3.54 -15.65
CA VAL A 50 -9.62 2.96 -15.71
C VAL A 50 -8.72 3.58 -16.80
N LYS A 51 -9.30 4.05 -17.91
CA LYS A 51 -8.57 4.75 -18.99
C LYS A 51 -7.85 6.02 -18.53
N LYS A 52 -8.25 6.63 -17.41
CA LYS A 52 -7.65 7.84 -16.83
C LYS A 52 -6.68 7.57 -15.68
N SER A 53 -6.30 6.34 -15.37
CA SER A 53 -5.28 6.08 -14.33
C SER A 53 -3.94 6.73 -14.71
N LEU A 54 -3.18 7.24 -13.74
CA LEU A 54 -1.84 7.83 -13.92
C LEU A 54 -0.92 7.00 -14.83
N ILE A 55 -0.96 5.67 -14.69
CA ILE A 55 -0.16 4.75 -15.52
C ILE A 55 -0.49 4.86 -17.02
N LYS A 56 -1.73 5.20 -17.35
CA LYS A 56 -2.19 5.40 -18.72
C LYS A 56 -1.96 6.83 -19.21
N ARG A 57 -1.88 7.82 -18.31
CA ARG A 57 -1.58 9.21 -18.66
C ARG A 57 -0.10 9.42 -18.99
N LEU A 58 0.80 8.71 -18.29
CA LEU A 58 2.24 8.85 -18.48
C LEU A 58 2.77 7.94 -19.60
N PRO A 59 3.76 8.42 -20.38
CA PRO A 59 4.43 7.56 -21.35
C PRO A 59 5.19 6.44 -20.64
N LYS A 60 5.27 5.27 -21.29
CA LYS A 60 6.08 4.16 -20.77
C LYS A 60 7.56 4.47 -20.94
N LEU A 61 8.38 4.01 -20.01
CA LEU A 61 9.84 4.05 -20.14
C LEU A 61 10.28 3.33 -21.42
N ARG A 62 11.28 3.90 -22.11
CA ARG A 62 11.88 3.30 -23.31
C ARG A 62 12.41 1.91 -22.99
N GLY A 63 12.21 0.94 -23.90
CA GLY A 63 12.65 -0.45 -23.72
C GLY A 63 11.75 -1.32 -22.83
N LYS A 64 10.73 -0.77 -22.15
CA LYS A 64 9.78 -1.56 -21.35
C LYS A 64 8.99 -2.54 -22.23
N GLY A 65 9.40 -3.80 -22.22
CA GLY A 65 8.83 -4.89 -23.01
C GLY A 65 9.56 -5.21 -24.32
N LYS A 66 10.67 -4.53 -24.64
CA LYS A 66 11.42 -4.74 -25.90
C LYS A 66 12.84 -5.30 -25.76
N PHE A 67 13.35 -5.54 -24.55
CA PHE A 67 14.62 -6.24 -24.35
C PHE A 67 14.51 -7.21 -23.17
N LYS A 68 14.33 -8.51 -23.46
CA LYS A 68 14.61 -9.56 -22.47
C LYS A 68 16.13 -9.68 -22.39
N ALA A 69 16.69 -9.71 -21.17
CA ALA A 69 18.09 -10.05 -21.02
C ALA A 69 18.33 -11.43 -21.63
N LYS A 70 19.26 -11.56 -22.59
CA LYS A 70 19.74 -12.88 -23.01
C LYS A 70 20.34 -13.55 -21.77
N LYS A 71 19.92 -14.78 -21.44
CA LYS A 71 20.63 -15.58 -20.44
C LYS A 71 22.09 -15.67 -20.92
N LYS A 72 23.03 -15.25 -20.07
CA LYS A 72 24.44 -15.55 -20.31
C LYS A 72 24.58 -17.07 -20.36
N LYS A 73 25.14 -17.57 -21.45
CA LYS A 73 25.61 -18.94 -21.57
C LYS A 73 26.89 -19.07 -20.75
#